data_AF-A0AAD4NX77-F1
#
_entry.id   AF-A0AAD4NX77-F1
#
_cell.length_a   1.000
_cell.length_b   1.000
_cell.length_c   1.000
_cell.angle_alpha   90.00
_cell.angle_beta   90.00
_cell.angle_gamma   90.00
#
_symmetry.space_group_name_H-M   'P 1'
#
loop_
_entity.id
_entity.type
_entity.pdbx_description
1 polymer ?
#
loop_
_entity_poly.entity_id
_entity_poly.type
_entity_poly.pdbx_seq_one_letter_code
_entity_poly.pdbx_strand_id
1 'polypeptide(L)'
;MLYDQGQLVNVYLDVFAITKDVLYSRTSRDILDYLWRDIIGPSGEIFSADDADSAKFEGTSRKKEGAFYVWTSQEIDDILGEHAPLFKEHYYIKPSGKCSDPGENSIYSNSTSVILKF
;
A
#
# COMPACT_ATOMS: atom_id res chain seq x y z
N MET A 1 9.51 -0.14 -5.71
CA MET A 1 10.77 -0.54 -6.39
C MET A 1 11.94 -0.37 -5.43
N LEU A 2 13.04 -1.12 -5.59
CA LEU A 2 14.20 -1.02 -4.69
C LEU A 2 14.85 0.37 -4.67
N TYR A 3 15.02 1.00 -5.83
CA TYR A 3 15.72 2.28 -5.92
C TYR A 3 14.99 3.39 -5.18
N ASP A 4 13.65 3.42 -5.23
CA ASP A 4 12.83 4.36 -4.46
C ASP A 4 13.05 4.17 -2.96
N GLN A 5 12.98 2.93 -2.49
CA GLN A 5 13.19 2.59 -1.08
C GLN A 5 14.58 3.00 -0.60
N GLY A 6 15.63 2.71 -1.39
CA GLY A 6 17.00 3.12 -1.07
C GLY A 6 17.18 4.64 -1.00
N GLN A 7 16.56 5.39 -1.91
CA GLN A 7 16.58 6.86 -1.87
C GLN A 7 15.84 7.41 -0.65
N LEU A 8 14.65 6.88 -0.34
CA LEU A 8 13.85 7.31 0.81
C LEU A 8 14.55 7.06 2.15
N VAL A 9 15.19 5.90 2.33
CA VAL A 9 15.96 5.60 3.55
C VAL A 9 16.99 6.70 3.82
N ASN A 10 17.77 7.10 2.82
CA ASN A 10 18.79 8.14 2.96
C ASN A 10 18.17 9.48 3.36
N VAL A 11 17.10 9.90 2.68
CA VAL A 11 16.41 11.16 2.99
C VAL A 11 15.87 11.15 4.42
N TYR A 12 15.24 10.07 4.86
CA TYR A 12 14.69 9.98 6.22
C TYR A 12 15.80 9.94 7.28
N LEU A 13 16.93 9.28 7.02
CA LEU A 13 18.07 9.28 7.93
C LEU A 13 18.71 10.66 8.03
N ASP A 14 18.85 11.39 6.92
CA ASP A 14 19.38 12.76 6.91
C ASP A 14 18.47 13.70 7.69
N VAL A 15 17.15 13.62 7.47
CA VAL A 15 16.17 14.42 8.21
C VAL A 15 16.20 14.07 9.68
N PHE A 16 16.29 12.78 10.05
CA PHE A 16 16.45 12.37 11.44
C PHE A 16 17.76 12.92 12.03
N ALA A 17 18.86 12.90 11.29
CA ALA A 17 20.15 13.39 11.76
C ALA A 17 20.07 14.88 12.12
N ILE A 18 19.34 15.67 11.33
CA ILE A 18 19.13 17.12 11.53
C ILE A 18 18.11 17.40 12.63
N THR A 19 16.95 16.76 12.58
CA THR A 19 15.77 17.13 13.40
C THR A 19 15.70 16.39 14.72
N LYS A 20 16.28 15.18 14.79
CA LYS A 20 16.12 14.20 15.88
C LYS A 20 14.68 13.74 16.11
N ASP A 21 13.76 14.00 15.18
CA ASP A 21 12.40 13.48 15.28
C ASP A 21 12.40 11.97 15.00
N VAL A 22 12.03 11.21 16.03
CA VAL A 22 12.04 9.74 16.01
C VAL A 22 11.14 9.15 14.94
N LEU A 23 10.13 9.88 14.45
CA LEU A 23 9.28 9.46 13.33
C LEU A 23 10.14 9.04 12.13
N TYR A 24 11.09 9.88 11.72
CA TYR A 24 11.91 9.61 10.55
C TYR A 24 12.84 8.41 10.75
N SER A 25 13.39 8.24 11.96
CA SER A 25 14.20 7.05 12.28
C SER A 25 13.40 5.75 12.24
N ARG A 26 12.12 5.81 12.63
CA ARG A 26 11.20 4.66 12.56
C ARG A 26 10.88 4.35 11.12
N THR A 27 10.51 5.34 10.32
CA THR A 27 10.22 5.16 8.89
C THR A 27 11.42 4.57 8.14
N SER A 28 12.65 5.06 8.37
CA SER A 28 13.86 4.45 7.78
C SER A 28 14.02 2.97 8.17
N ARG A 29 13.75 2.63 9.42
CA ARG A 29 13.85 1.26 9.92
C ARG A 29 12.80 0.36 9.28
N ASP A 30 11.55 0.82 9.18
CA ASP A 30 10.45 0.08 8.57
C ASP A 30 10.76 -0.24 7.10
N ILE A 31 11.35 0.71 6.36
CA ILE A 31 11.81 0.47 4.98
C ILE A 31 12.91 -0.59 4.95
N LEU A 32 13.92 -0.49 5.82
CA LEU A 32 15.02 -1.46 5.87
C LEU A 32 14.54 -2.86 6.27
N ASP A 33 13.58 -2.96 7.18
CA ASP A 33 12.96 -4.22 7.60
C ASP A 33 12.15 -4.84 6.45
N TYR A 34 11.44 -4.03 5.65
CA TYR A 34 10.79 -4.48 4.41
C TYR A 34 11.82 -5.01 3.40
N LEU A 35 12.89 -4.26 3.13
CA LEU A 35 13.92 -4.70 2.18
C LEU A 35 14.54 -6.03 2.61
N TRP A 36 14.82 -6.19 3.90
CA TRP A 36 15.39 -7.42 4.45
C TRP A 36 14.45 -8.61 4.32
N ARG A 37 13.15 -8.40 4.57
CA ARG A 37 12.15 -9.48 4.56
C ARG A 37 11.76 -9.91 3.15
N ASP A 38 11.53 -8.94 2.26
CA ASP A 38 10.81 -9.17 1.01
C ASP A 38 11.70 -8.98 -0.25
N ILE A 39 12.79 -8.21 -0.16
CA ILE A 39 13.64 -7.86 -1.31
C ILE A 39 14.97 -8.61 -1.33
N ILE A 40 15.47 -9.08 -0.18
CA ILE A 40 16.71 -9.85 -0.09
C ILE A 40 16.38 -11.34 -0.12
N GLY A 41 16.91 -12.04 -1.11
CA GLY A 41 16.76 -13.48 -1.27
C GLY A 41 17.59 -14.29 -0.26
N PRO A 42 17.26 -15.58 -0.06
CA PRO A 42 17.92 -16.43 0.94
C PRO A 42 19.41 -16.66 0.68
N SER A 43 19.90 -16.43 -0.54
CA SER A 43 21.32 -16.54 -0.90
C SER A 43 22.02 -15.17 -1.00
N GLY A 44 21.35 -14.10 -0.59
CA GLY A 44 21.87 -12.72 -0.68
C GLY A 44 21.59 -12.04 -2.03
N GLU A 45 20.67 -12.58 -2.83
CA GLU A 45 20.14 -11.88 -4.01
C GLU A 45 19.45 -10.58 -3.59
N ILE A 46 19.47 -9.58 -4.47
CA ILE A 46 18.77 -8.31 -4.24
C ILE A 46 17.85 -8.07 -5.43
N PHE A 47 16.53 -8.15 -5.22
CA PHE A 47 15.55 -7.95 -6.28
C PHE A 47 15.38 -6.45 -6.60
N SER A 48 15.18 -6.11 -7.87
CA SER A 48 14.98 -4.71 -8.28
C SER A 48 13.63 -4.14 -7.87
N ALA A 49 12.63 -5.01 -7.68
CA ALA A 49 11.27 -4.66 -7.32
C ALA A 49 10.52 -5.89 -6.82
N ASP A 50 9.46 -5.63 -6.07
CA ASP A 50 8.42 -6.61 -5.78
C ASP A 50 7.26 -6.42 -6.78
N ASP A 51 6.62 -7.53 -7.16
CA ASP A 51 5.52 -7.52 -8.12
C ASP A 51 4.21 -7.09 -7.44
N ALA A 52 3.63 -5.99 -7.93
CA ALA A 52 2.40 -5.44 -7.37
C ALA A 52 1.14 -6.22 -7.82
N ASP A 53 1.26 -7.12 -8.79
CA ASP A 53 0.14 -7.93 -9.28
C ASP A 53 -0.29 -8.97 -8.23
N SER A 54 -1.51 -8.81 -7.76
CA SER A 54 -2.13 -9.72 -6.79
C SER A 54 -3.42 -10.32 -7.33
N ALA A 55 -3.72 -11.54 -6.87
CA ALA A 55 -4.99 -12.20 -7.14
C ALA A 55 -5.99 -11.79 -6.06
N LYS A 56 -7.16 -11.28 -6.45
CA LYS A 56 -8.19 -10.87 -5.48
C LYS A 56 -8.69 -12.04 -4.62
N PHE A 57 -8.75 -13.24 -5.22
CA PHE A 57 -9.14 -14.50 -4.55
C PHE A 57 -8.30 -15.67 -5.07
N GLU A 58 -8.16 -16.72 -4.27
CA GLU A 58 -7.51 -17.97 -4.67
C GLU A 58 -8.22 -18.56 -5.91
N GLY A 59 -7.45 -18.92 -6.95
CA GLY A 59 -8.00 -19.41 -8.23
C GLY A 59 -8.35 -18.34 -9.28
N THR A 60 -8.10 -17.05 -9.02
CA THR A 60 -8.32 -15.98 -10.03
C THR A 60 -7.32 -16.09 -11.18
N SER A 61 -7.79 -16.25 -12.42
CA SER A 61 -6.95 -16.41 -13.62
C SER A 61 -6.26 -15.12 -14.09
N ARG A 62 -6.76 -13.96 -13.65
CA ARG A 62 -6.21 -12.64 -13.99
C ARG A 62 -5.78 -11.93 -12.71
N LYS A 63 -4.48 -11.65 -12.59
CA LYS A 63 -3.97 -10.75 -11.54
C LYS A 63 -4.25 -9.29 -11.91
N LYS A 64 -4.39 -8.45 -10.89
CA LYS A 64 -4.50 -7.00 -11.04
C LYS A 64 -3.54 -6.33 -10.06
N GLU A 65 -2.99 -5.19 -10.43
CA GLU A 65 -2.16 -4.39 -9.54
C GLU A 65 -2.94 -4.08 -8.24
N GLY A 66 -2.35 -4.41 -7.08
CA GLY A 66 -2.86 -4.00 -5.77
C GLY A 66 -4.18 -4.64 -5.32
N ALA A 67 -4.63 -5.73 -5.93
CA ALA A 67 -5.88 -6.42 -5.57
C ALA A 67 -6.01 -6.82 -4.08
N PHE A 68 -4.91 -7.09 -3.37
CA PHE A 68 -4.94 -7.36 -1.91
C PHE A 68 -5.25 -6.13 -1.06
N TYR A 69 -5.10 -4.93 -1.60
CA TYR A 69 -5.26 -3.67 -0.88
C TYR A 69 -6.58 -2.98 -1.19
N VAL A 70 -7.53 -3.73 -1.75
CA VAL A 70 -8.84 -3.24 -2.17
C VAL A 70 -9.90 -3.62 -1.15
N TRP A 71 -10.51 -2.61 -0.54
CA TRP A 71 -11.56 -2.79 0.47
C TRP A 71 -12.85 -2.10 0.05
N THR A 72 -13.99 -2.71 0.34
CA THR A 72 -15.29 -2.08 0.18
C THR A 72 -15.60 -1.14 1.34
N SER A 73 -16.42 -0.13 1.07
CA SER A 73 -16.92 0.77 2.13
C SER A 73 -17.60 -0.02 3.26
N GLN A 74 -18.28 -1.12 2.93
CA GLN A 74 -18.94 -1.98 3.89
C GLN A 74 -17.94 -2.78 4.73
N GLU A 75 -16.91 -3.37 4.12
CA GLU A 75 -15.85 -4.07 4.88
C GLU A 75 -15.15 -3.11 5.86
N ILE A 76 -14.99 -1.84 5.49
CA ILE A 76 -14.45 -0.82 6.38
C ILE A 76 -15.42 -0.51 7.53
N ASP A 77 -16.74 -0.43 7.27
CA ASP A 77 -17.75 -0.28 8.33
C ASP A 77 -17.71 -1.47 9.29
N ASP A 78 -17.65 -2.69 8.76
CA ASP A 78 -17.69 -3.92 9.54
C ASP A 78 -16.45 -4.08 10.42
N ILE A 79 -15.28 -3.65 9.95
CA ILE A 79 -14.00 -3.75 10.69
C ILE A 79 -13.84 -2.62 11.70
N LEU A 80 -14.14 -1.37 11.32
CA LEU A 80 -13.84 -0.19 12.15
C LEU A 80 -15.01 0.28 13.00
N GLY A 81 -16.24 -0.16 12.73
CA GLY A 81 -17.43 0.19 13.50
C GLY A 81 -17.59 1.70 13.67
N GLU A 82 -17.63 2.17 14.92
CA GLU A 82 -17.81 3.60 15.23
C GLU A 82 -16.66 4.50 14.74
N HIS A 83 -15.48 3.94 14.43
CA HIS A 83 -14.34 4.68 13.89
C HIS A 83 -14.37 4.81 12.36
N ALA A 84 -15.25 4.06 11.68
CA ALA A 84 -15.35 4.06 10.23
C ALA A 84 -15.62 5.45 9.62
N PRO A 85 -16.48 6.33 10.20
CA PRO A 85 -16.72 7.65 9.63
C PRO A 85 -15.46 8.52 9.56
N LEU A 86 -14.66 8.57 10.64
CA LEU A 86 -13.42 9.35 10.68
C LEU A 86 -12.39 8.80 9.68
N PHE A 87 -12.25 7.47 9.60
CA PHE A 87 -11.35 6.83 8.67
C PHE A 87 -11.74 7.13 7.21
N LYS A 88 -13.03 7.00 6.88
CA LYS A 88 -13.55 7.26 5.55
C LYS A 88 -13.39 8.72 5.13
N GLU A 89 -13.57 9.65 6.07
CA GLU A 89 -13.31 11.07 5.81
C GLU A 89 -11.82 11.32 5.54
N HIS A 90 -10.94 10.79 6.39
CA HIS A 90 -9.49 10.98 6.28
C HIS A 90 -8.93 10.44 4.95
N TYR A 91 -9.41 9.26 4.51
CA TYR A 91 -8.96 8.61 3.28
C TYR A 91 -9.89 8.87 2.08
N TYR A 92 -10.79 9.86 2.18
CA TYR A 92 -11.69 10.29 1.10
C TYR A 92 -12.53 9.17 0.46
N ILE A 93 -12.99 8.23 1.28
CA ILE A 93 -13.77 7.07 0.86
C ILE A 93 -15.20 7.49 0.54
N LYS A 94 -15.55 7.42 -0.74
CA LYS A 94 -16.90 7.75 -1.20
C LYS A 94 -17.88 6.61 -0.86
N PRO A 95 -19.13 6.91 -0.48
CA PRO A 95 -20.17 5.90 -0.26
C PRO A 95 -20.41 5.00 -1.49
N SER A 96 -20.20 5.54 -2.69
CA SER A 96 -20.32 4.80 -3.96
C SER A 96 -19.05 4.03 -4.37
N GLY A 97 -17.95 4.16 -3.61
CA GLY A 97 -16.69 3.43 -3.77
C GLY A 97 -16.10 3.39 -5.18
N LYS A 98 -16.42 4.35 -6.04
CA LYS A 98 -15.84 4.44 -7.38
C LYS A 98 -14.43 5.01 -7.26
N CYS A 99 -13.43 4.14 -7.21
CA CYS A 99 -12.07 4.51 -7.58
C CYS A 99 -11.97 4.44 -9.12
N SER A 100 -11.56 5.54 -9.75
CA SER A 100 -11.30 5.56 -11.19
C SER A 100 -9.89 5.05 -11.42
N ASP A 101 -9.75 3.81 -11.87
CA ASP A 101 -8.46 3.24 -12.28
C ASP A 101 -7.85 4.10 -13.41
N PRO A 102 -6.59 4.56 -13.30
CA PRO A 102 -5.95 5.37 -14.35
C PRO A 102 -5.73 4.64 -15.68
N GLY A 103 -5.98 3.32 -15.73
CA GLY A 103 -5.76 2.48 -16.91
C GLY A 103 -6.99 1.73 -17.44
N GLU A 104 -8.13 1.77 -16.75
CA GLU A 104 -9.37 1.11 -17.20
C GLU A 104 -10.42 2.17 -17.58
N ASN A 105 -10.61 2.39 -18.89
CA ASN A 105 -11.89 2.87 -19.44
C ASN A 105 -12.96 1.77 -19.25
N SER A 106 -13.26 1.43 -18.00
CA SER A 106 -14.22 0.39 -17.64
C SER A 106 -15.40 1.04 -16.90
N ILE A 107 -16.47 1.23 -17.66
CA ILE A 107 -17.82 1.58 -17.18
C ILE A 107 -18.48 0.37 -16.46
N TYR A 108 -17.74 -0.71 -16.20
CA TYR A 108 -18.29 -1.96 -15.67
C TYR A 108 -17.43 -2.54 -14.53
N SER A 109 -17.59 -1.97 -13.34
CA SER A 109 -17.33 -2.68 -12.09
C SER A 109 -18.26 -2.14 -11.02
N ASN A 110 -19.29 -2.91 -10.66
CA ASN A 110 -20.18 -2.63 -9.52
C ASN A 110 -19.50 -2.87 -8.16
N SER A 111 -18.17 -2.88 -8.10
CA SER A 111 -17.43 -3.10 -6.85
C SER A 111 -17.00 -1.76 -6.28
N THR A 112 -17.75 -1.31 -5.28
CA THR A 112 -17.45 -0.20 -4.36
C THR A 112 -16.13 -0.50 -3.66
N SER A 113 -15.00 -0.02 -4.16
CA SER A 113 -13.68 -0.50 -3.76
C SER A 113 -12.69 0.67 -3.62
N VAL A 114 -11.97 0.71 -2.50
CA VAL A 114 -10.96 1.70 -2.12
C VAL A 114 -9.60 1.03 -2.10
N ILE A 115 -8.61 1.63 -2.74
CA ILE A 115 -7.21 1.20 -2.66
C ILE A 115 -6.55 1.97 -1.51
N LEU A 116 -6.10 1.26 -0.48
CA LEU A 116 -5.23 1.81 0.55
C LEU A 116 -3.81 1.31 0.29
N LYS A 117 -3.02 2.09 -0.46
CA LYS A 117 -1.57 1.87 -0.56
C LYS A 117 -0.93 2.46 0.71
N PHE A 118 -0.42 1.59 1.57
CA PHE A 118 0.52 1.97 2.63
C PHE A 118 1.94 1.99 2.05
#